data_AF-A0A0E3VWV8-F1
#
_entry.id   AF-A0A0E3VWV8-F1
#
_cell.length_a   1.000
_cell.length_b   1.000
_cell.length_c   1.000
_cell.angle_alpha   90.00
_cell.angle_beta   90.00
_cell.angle_gamma   90.00
#
_symmetry.space_group_name_H-M   'P 1'
#
loop_
_entity.id
_entity.type
_entity.pdbx_description
1 polymer ?
#
loop_
_entity_poly.entity_id
_entity_poly.type
_entity_poly.pdbx_seq_one_letter_code
_entity_poly.pdbx_strand_id
1 'polypeptide(L)'
;MILAAAAALTATVASAQNLDAGKSAEKLFADGCATCHRSPRGLAKGRFSLTLSWFLKDHYATSSDSAKALAAYLESVDAPPPRAAAKPGAKSSRSAPRPPKPVTSQ
;
A
#
# COMPACT_ATOMS: atom_id res chain seq x y z
N MET A 1 39.92 -37.80 35.90
CA MET A 1 38.59 -37.80 36.55
C MET A 1 37.74 -36.76 35.87
N ILE A 2 36.93 -37.25 34.92
CA ILE A 2 36.07 -36.45 34.04
C ILE A 2 34.78 -36.19 34.82
N LEU A 3 34.57 -34.99 35.34
CA LEU A 3 33.24 -34.56 35.78
C LEU A 3 32.76 -33.46 34.84
N ALA A 4 31.86 -33.88 33.95
CA ALA A 4 31.16 -33.06 32.98
C ALA A 4 30.22 -32.08 33.71
N ALA A 5 30.46 -30.78 33.55
CA ALA A 5 29.47 -29.75 33.85
C ALA A 5 28.62 -29.52 32.59
N ALA A 6 27.62 -30.36 32.38
CA ALA A 6 26.61 -30.14 31.35
C ALA A 6 25.65 -29.04 31.86
N ALA A 7 25.93 -27.79 31.50
CA ALA A 7 25.00 -26.69 31.71
C ALA A 7 23.73 -26.94 30.90
N ALA A 8 22.61 -27.18 31.58
CA ALA A 8 21.30 -27.32 30.95
C ALA A 8 20.91 -25.99 30.29
N LEU A 9 21.10 -25.90 28.97
CA LEU A 9 20.58 -24.80 28.16
C LEU A 9 19.07 -25.02 27.98
N THR A 10 18.28 -24.58 28.96
CA THR A 10 16.82 -24.55 28.82
C THR A 10 16.49 -23.52 27.73
N ALA A 11 16.15 -23.98 26.53
CA ALA A 11 15.66 -23.13 25.45
C ALA A 11 14.31 -22.55 25.87
N THR A 12 14.30 -21.29 26.32
CA THR A 12 13.07 -20.53 26.49
C THR A 12 12.45 -20.34 25.11
N VAL A 13 11.22 -20.82 24.92
CA VAL A 13 10.45 -20.56 23.70
C VAL A 13 10.22 -19.05 23.61
N ALA A 14 10.87 -18.39 22.64
CA ALA A 14 10.63 -16.98 22.38
C ALA A 14 9.25 -16.82 21.73
N SER A 15 8.29 -16.22 22.45
CA SER A 15 7.01 -15.83 21.86
C SER A 15 7.18 -14.53 21.08
N ALA A 16 6.69 -14.48 19.84
CA ALA A 16 6.63 -13.23 19.09
C ALA A 16 5.70 -12.24 19.81
N GLN A 17 6.23 -11.07 20.18
CA GLN A 17 5.45 -9.99 20.79
C GLN A 17 4.87 -9.10 19.70
N ASN A 18 3.58 -8.78 19.81
CA ASN A 18 2.92 -7.87 18.89
C ASN A 18 3.18 -6.41 19.33
N LEU A 19 4.16 -5.76 18.70
CA LEU A 19 4.52 -4.37 18.97
C LEU A 19 3.56 -3.36 18.32
N ASP A 20 2.66 -3.88 17.48
CA ASP A 20 1.68 -3.12 16.71
C ASP A 20 0.29 -3.14 17.38
N ALA A 21 0.16 -3.85 18.50
CA ALA A 21 -1.10 -4.01 19.22
C ALA A 21 -1.68 -2.64 19.63
N GLY A 22 -2.94 -2.40 19.25
CA GLY A 22 -3.68 -1.19 19.60
C GLY A 22 -3.30 0.06 18.77
N LYS A 23 -2.39 -0.03 17.80
CA LYS A 23 -2.11 1.09 16.90
C LYS A 23 -3.17 1.19 15.80
N SER A 24 -3.54 2.41 15.41
CA SER A 24 -4.36 2.62 14.22
C SER A 24 -3.54 2.34 12.95
N ALA A 25 -4.21 2.04 11.84
CA ALA A 25 -3.54 1.74 10.58
C ALA A 25 -2.71 2.93 10.05
N GLU A 26 -3.17 4.17 10.28
CA GLU A 26 -2.39 5.38 9.96
C GLU A 26 -1.08 5.44 10.75
N LYS A 27 -1.13 5.11 12.05
CA LYS A 27 0.08 5.08 12.89
C LYS A 27 1.02 3.96 12.47
N LEU A 28 0.48 2.78 12.14
CA LEU A 28 1.30 1.69 11.61
C LEU A 28 2.04 2.11 10.34
N PHE A 29 1.38 2.84 9.43
CA PHE A 29 2.02 3.36 8.24
C PHE A 29 3.08 4.42 8.57
N ALA A 30 2.78 5.35 9.49
CA ALA A 30 3.70 6.40 9.91
C ALA A 30 4.97 5.83 10.56
N ASP A 31 4.83 4.81 11.40
CA ASP A 31 5.94 4.19 12.12
C ASP A 31 6.79 3.28 11.22
N GLY A 32 6.14 2.50 10.34
CA GLY A 32 6.80 1.41 9.61
C GLY A 32 7.10 1.67 8.13
N CYS A 33 6.34 2.55 7.47
CA CYS A 33 6.41 2.72 6.01
C CYS A 33 6.83 4.12 5.57
N ALA A 34 6.58 5.15 6.37
CA ALA A 34 6.74 6.55 5.96
C ALA A 34 8.20 6.99 5.74
N THR A 35 9.16 6.23 6.27
CA THR A 35 10.61 6.47 6.05
C THR A 35 11.00 6.22 4.59
N CYS A 36 10.40 5.20 3.96
CA CYS A 36 10.68 4.81 2.57
C CYS A 36 9.58 5.24 1.60
N HIS A 37 8.34 5.36 2.07
CA HIS A 37 7.18 5.69 1.25
C HIS A 37 6.63 7.06 1.60
N ARG A 38 6.66 7.97 0.63
CA ARG A 38 6.12 9.33 0.79
C ARG A 38 4.61 9.35 1.04
N SER A 39 3.87 8.37 0.51
CA SER A 39 2.42 8.29 0.67
C SER A 39 1.91 6.84 0.65
N PRO A 40 0.80 6.55 1.37
CA PRO A 40 0.20 5.23 1.38
C PRO A 40 -0.39 4.84 0.01
N ARG A 41 -0.90 5.82 -0.76
CA ARG A 41 -1.28 5.62 -2.17
C ARG A 41 -0.15 5.06 -3.01
N GLY A 42 1.08 5.57 -2.82
CA GLY A 42 2.25 5.08 -3.56
C GLY A 42 2.59 3.61 -3.24
N LEU A 43 2.28 3.16 -2.03
CA LEU A 43 2.48 1.79 -1.59
C LEU A 43 1.38 0.82 -2.06
N ALA A 44 0.15 1.32 -2.18
CA ALA A 44 -1.03 0.54 -2.58
C ALA A 44 -1.16 0.36 -4.10
N LYS A 45 -0.67 1.33 -4.87
CA LYS A 45 -0.88 1.43 -6.31
C LYS A 45 -0.57 0.13 -7.07
N GLY A 46 -1.61 -0.44 -7.68
CA GLY A 46 -1.49 -1.57 -8.60
C GLY A 46 -1.24 -2.94 -7.95
N ARG A 47 -1.37 -3.07 -6.62
CA ARG A 47 -1.32 -4.38 -5.93
C ARG A 47 -2.70 -4.90 -5.55
N PHE A 48 -2.87 -6.22 -5.66
CA PHE A 48 -4.03 -6.92 -5.13
C PHE A 48 -3.99 -6.95 -3.60
N SER A 49 -5.13 -6.71 -2.96
CA SER A 49 -5.32 -6.66 -1.50
C SER A 49 -4.73 -7.84 -0.75
N LEU A 50 -4.94 -9.05 -1.28
CA LEU A 50 -4.49 -10.29 -0.66
C LEU A 50 -2.96 -10.42 -0.67
N THR A 51 -2.32 -10.18 -1.82
CA THR A 51 -0.85 -10.28 -1.92
C THR A 51 -0.16 -9.18 -1.11
N LEU A 52 -0.79 -8.01 -1.02
CA LEU A 52 -0.32 -6.89 -0.20
C LEU A 52 -0.31 -7.24 1.30
N SER A 53 -1.39 -7.80 1.82
CA SER A 53 -1.48 -8.16 3.25
C SER A 53 -0.48 -9.26 3.64
N TRP A 54 -0.22 -10.24 2.77
CA TRP A 54 0.86 -11.22 2.98
C TRP A 54 2.24 -10.56 2.99
N PHE A 55 2.53 -9.69 2.03
CA PHE A 55 3.79 -8.93 1.98
C PHE A 55 3.99 -8.07 3.23
N LEU A 56 2.94 -7.39 3.70
CA LEU A 56 3.02 -6.58 4.91
C LEU A 56 3.30 -7.42 6.15
N LYS A 57 2.70 -8.60 6.27
CA LYS A 57 2.96 -9.53 7.38
C LYS A 57 4.43 -9.93 7.45
N ASP A 58 5.07 -10.16 6.31
CA ASP A 58 6.45 -10.65 6.28
C ASP A 58 7.51 -9.55 6.46
N HIS A 59 7.18 -8.30 6.13
CA HIS A 59 8.17 -7.23 6.05
C HIS A 59 7.92 -6.03 6.96
N TYR A 60 6.66 -5.76 7.36
CA TYR A 60 6.29 -4.48 7.98
C TYR A 60 5.34 -4.59 9.18
N ALA A 61 4.78 -5.77 9.47
CA ALA A 61 3.84 -5.97 10.58
C ALA A 61 4.30 -7.12 11.48
N THR A 62 4.11 -6.96 12.80
CA THR A 62 4.44 -7.99 13.80
C THR A 62 3.31 -9.01 14.00
N SER A 63 2.16 -8.82 13.36
CA SER A 63 1.03 -9.75 13.40
C SER A 63 0.20 -9.73 12.12
N SER A 64 -0.54 -10.82 11.88
CA SER A 64 -1.48 -10.90 10.75
C SER A 64 -2.62 -9.89 10.84
N ASP A 65 -3.04 -9.53 12.05
CA ASP A 65 -4.10 -8.54 12.29
C ASP A 65 -3.65 -7.14 11.86
N SER A 66 -2.48 -6.72 12.32
CA SER A 66 -1.86 -5.44 11.93
C SER A 66 -1.61 -5.35 10.42
N ALA A 67 -1.15 -6.44 9.80
CA ALA A 67 -0.96 -6.51 8.35
C ALA A 67 -2.28 -6.33 7.58
N LYS A 68 -3.36 -6.95 8.08
CA LYS A 68 -4.70 -6.83 7.48
C LYS A 68 -5.29 -5.43 7.66
N ALA A 69 -5.11 -4.83 8.84
CA ALA A 69 -5.54 -3.46 9.11
C ALA A 69 -4.82 -2.44 8.22
N LEU A 70 -3.50 -2.58 8.07
CA LEU A 70 -2.72 -1.76 7.14
C LEU A 70 -3.17 -1.95 5.69
N ALA A 71 -3.38 -3.19 5.22
CA ALA A 71 -3.82 -3.43 3.85
C ALA A 71 -5.19 -2.79 3.57
N ALA A 72 -6.16 -2.93 4.49
CA ALA A 72 -7.46 -2.27 4.38
C ALA A 72 -7.35 -0.74 4.33
N TYR A 73 -6.46 -0.15 5.14
CA TYR A 73 -6.17 1.28 5.09
C TYR A 73 -5.59 1.70 3.73
N LEU A 74 -4.58 0.98 3.24
CA LEU A 74 -3.93 1.23 1.96
C LEU A 74 -4.94 1.17 0.79
N GLU A 75 -5.86 0.21 0.81
CA GLU A 75 -6.96 0.10 -0.16
C GLU A 75 -7.93 1.28 -0.06
N SER A 76 -8.32 1.68 1.15
CA SER A 76 -9.24 2.80 1.36
C SER A 76 -8.70 4.12 0.81
N VAL A 77 -7.38 4.30 0.85
CA VAL A 77 -6.73 5.50 0.32
C VAL A 77 -6.36 5.38 -1.15
N ASP A 78 -6.16 4.17 -1.69
CA ASP A 78 -5.91 3.95 -3.13
C ASP A 78 -7.14 4.21 -3.98
N ALA A 79 -8.34 4.05 -3.40
CA ALA A 79 -9.59 4.33 -4.07
C ALA A 79 -9.52 5.67 -4.82
N PRO A 80 -9.73 5.68 -6.15
CA PRO A 80 -9.74 6.92 -6.90
C PRO A 80 -10.84 7.81 -6.32
N PRO A 81 -10.60 9.14 -6.23
CA PRO A 81 -11.67 10.05 -5.83
C PRO A 81 -12.90 9.75 -6.70
N PRO A 82 -14.13 9.76 -6.13
CA PRO A 82 -15.32 9.51 -6.89
C PRO A 82 -15.25 10.41 -8.12
N ARG A 83 -15.19 9.80 -9.31
CA ARG A 83 -15.23 10.57 -10.56
C ARG A 83 -16.48 11.40 -10.44
N ALA A 84 -16.33 12.72 -10.31
CA ALA A 84 -17.46 13.63 -10.30
C ALA A 84 -18.32 13.20 -11.49
N ALA A 85 -19.56 12.77 -11.21
CA ALA A 85 -20.45 12.23 -12.22
C ALA A 85 -20.36 13.15 -13.43
N ALA A 86 -19.92 12.62 -14.57
CA ALA A 86 -19.79 13.41 -15.78
C ALA A 86 -21.16 14.03 -16.01
N LYS A 87 -21.26 15.35 -15.80
CA LYS A 87 -22.50 16.08 -16.01
C LYS A 87 -22.94 15.78 -17.45
N PRO A 88 -24.14 15.22 -17.68
CA PRO A 88 -24.61 15.05 -19.04
C PRO A 88 -24.83 16.45 -19.63
N GLY A 89 -24.09 16.79 -20.68
CA GLY A 89 -24.45 17.88 -21.57
C GLY A 89 -23.71 19.20 -21.34
N ALA A 90 -22.59 19.34 -22.03
CA ALA A 90 -22.45 20.46 -22.95
C ALA A 90 -21.96 19.86 -24.27
N LYS A 91 -22.82 19.90 -25.29
CA LYS A 91 -22.47 19.49 -26.65
C LYS A 91 -21.27 20.34 -27.05
N SER A 92 -20.09 19.72 -27.16
CA SER A 92 -18.95 20.35 -27.82
C SER A 92 -19.42 20.73 -29.21
N SER A 93 -19.54 22.03 -29.44
CA SER A 93 -19.80 22.60 -30.75
C SER A 93 -18.73 22.07 -31.68
N ARG A 94 -19.14 21.13 -32.52
CA ARG A 94 -18.39 20.55 -33.63
C ARG A 94 -17.56 21.64 -34.29
N SER A 95 -16.24 21.60 -34.08
CA SER A 95 -15.29 22.41 -34.85
C SER A 95 -15.62 22.23 -36.32
N ALA A 96 -15.96 23.34 -36.98
CA ALA A 96 -16.15 23.38 -38.42
C ALA A 96 -14.91 22.77 -39.11
N PRO A 97 -15.06 22.01 -40.20
CA PRO A 97 -13.93 21.52 -40.97
C PRO A 97 -13.11 22.71 -41.45
N ARG A 98 -11.83 22.76 -41.08
CA ARG A 98 -10.89 23.77 -41.57
C ARG A 98 -10.65 23.49 -43.06
N PRO A 99 -10.73 24.50 -43.96
CA PRO A 99 -10.47 24.28 -45.38
C PRO A 99 -9.02 23.87 -45.62
N PRO A 100 -8.74 23.03 -46.62
CA PRO A 100 -7.38 22.61 -46.94
C PRO A 100 -6.54 23.80 -47.41
N LYS A 101 -5.27 23.80 -47.02
CA LYS A 101 -4.30 24.81 -47.44
C LYS A 101 -3.99 24.63 -48.94
N PRO A 102 -3.91 25.70 -49.74
CA PRO A 102 -3.48 25.58 -51.13
C PRO A 102 -2.01 25.13 -51.18
N VAL A 103 -1.77 24.11 -52.00
CA VAL A 103 -0.44 23.61 -52.33
C VAL A 103 0.20 24.63 -53.27
N THR A 104 1.27 25.30 -52.83
CA THR A 104 2.13 26.05 -53.73
C THR A 104 3.20 25.10 -54.23
N SER A 105 3.17 24.82 -55.52
CA SER A 105 4.22 24.13 -56.25
C SER A 105 5.07 25.21 -56.89
N GLN A 106 6.33 25.32 -56.50
CA GLN A 106 7.44 25.95 -57.23
C GLN A 106 8.74 25.30 -56.75
#